data_AF-A0A972K021-F1
#
_entry.id   AF-A0A972K021-F1
#
_cell.length_a   1.000
_cell.length_b   1.000
_cell.length_c   1.000
_cell.angle_alpha   90.00
_cell.angle_beta   90.00
_cell.angle_gamma   90.00
#
_symmetry.space_group_name_H-M   'P 1'
#
loop_
_entity.id
_entity.type
_entity.pdbx_description
1 polymer ?
#
loop_
_entity_poly.entity_id
_entity_poly.type
_entity_poly.pdbx_seq_one_letter_code
_entity_poly.pdbx_strand_id
1 'polypeptide(L)'
;MEINKLGLLLVSAAIGDKRTETILGSVTSLVGIIATHFLGGWDTALKVMVYLMVADYISGLLGAIKTKTVNSEVMFWGGIRKAIVLGVIALSVLLDEFVSGQSPVFRTLVIYFYAGREGLSVIENLGILGVPLPGVITQFLEQLKEKGDGK
;
A
#
# COMPACT_ATOMS: atom_id res chain seq x y z
N MET A 1 -2.15 29.15 -22.82
CA MET A 1 -2.62 29.12 -21.42
C MET A 1 -1.54 29.80 -20.59
N GLU A 2 -1.76 31.06 -20.22
CA GLU A 2 -0.68 31.97 -19.85
C GLU A 2 -0.08 31.67 -18.48
N ILE A 3 1.25 31.71 -18.46
CA ILE A 3 2.17 31.52 -17.32
C ILE A 3 1.76 32.40 -16.10
N ASN A 4 1.04 33.50 -16.36
CA ASN A 4 0.53 34.45 -15.37
C ASN A 4 -0.55 33.86 -14.43
N LYS A 5 -1.33 32.86 -14.86
CA LYS A 5 -2.33 32.20 -13.98
C LYS A 5 -1.69 31.26 -12.96
N LEU A 6 -0.56 30.64 -13.32
CA LEU A 6 0.21 29.79 -12.41
C LEU A 6 0.90 30.65 -11.34
N GLY A 7 1.44 31.81 -11.73
CA GLY A 7 2.04 32.78 -10.82
C GLY A 7 1.04 33.34 -9.80
N LEU A 8 -0.20 33.62 -10.21
CA LEU A 8 -1.24 34.15 -9.31
C LEU A 8 -1.75 33.11 -8.30
N LEU A 9 -1.82 31.83 -8.69
CA LEU A 9 -2.17 30.71 -7.81
C LEU A 9 -1.10 30.48 -6.73
N LEU A 10 0.19 30.56 -7.11
CA LEU A 10 1.32 30.47 -6.17
C LEU A 10 1.32 31.63 -5.17
N VAL A 11 0.96 32.85 -5.60
CA VAL A 11 0.89 34.04 -4.74
C VAL A 11 -0.33 33.99 -3.80
N SER A 12 -1.46 33.44 -4.23
CA SER A 12 -2.66 33.25 -3.40
C SER A 12 -2.46 32.20 -2.29
N ALA A 13 -1.67 31.15 -2.56
CA ALA A 13 -1.26 30.16 -1.56
C ALA A 13 -0.35 30.75 -0.47
N ALA A 14 0.35 31.85 -0.75
CA ALA A 14 1.31 32.46 0.17
C ALA A 14 0.69 33.41 1.23
N ILE A 15 -0.55 33.88 1.06
CA ILE A 15 -1.16 34.94 1.90
C ILE A 15 -2.25 34.38 2.84
N GLY A 16 -1.79 33.57 3.77
CA GLY A 16 -2.49 33.16 4.99
C GLY A 16 -1.44 32.46 5.83
N ASP A 17 -1.75 31.97 7.03
CA ASP A 17 -0.83 31.10 7.77
C ASP A 17 -0.77 29.70 7.11
N LYS A 18 -0.35 29.74 5.83
CA LYS A 18 -0.58 28.80 4.72
C LYS A 18 0.75 28.32 4.16
N ARG A 19 1.90 28.89 4.56
CA ARG A 19 3.21 28.54 4.00
C ARG A 19 3.60 27.10 4.33
N THR A 20 3.47 26.67 5.58
CA THR A 20 3.79 25.29 5.98
C THR A 20 2.84 24.28 5.35
N GLU A 21 1.54 24.58 5.29
CA GLU A 21 0.55 23.73 4.63
C GLU A 21 0.74 23.67 3.11
N THR A 22 1.11 24.80 2.49
CA THR A 22 1.44 24.87 1.06
C THR A 22 2.74 24.14 0.76
N ILE A 23 3.77 24.27 1.59
CA ILE A 23 5.04 23.54 1.46
C ILE A 23 4.82 22.04 1.65
N LEU A 24 4.08 21.64 2.68
CA LEU A 24 3.75 20.24 2.92
C LEU A 24 2.90 19.67 1.79
N GLY A 25 1.88 20.40 1.34
CA GLY A 25 1.01 20.02 0.22
C GLY A 25 1.76 19.90 -1.10
N SER A 26 2.67 20.83 -1.39
CA SER A 26 3.51 20.76 -2.60
C SER A 26 4.49 19.60 -2.56
N VAL A 27 5.18 19.38 -1.43
CA VAL A 27 6.09 18.23 -1.27
C VAL A 27 5.34 16.90 -1.40
N THR A 28 4.20 16.75 -0.71
CA THR A 28 3.39 15.53 -0.78
C THR A 28 2.85 15.29 -2.19
N SER A 29 2.41 16.33 -2.89
CA SER A 29 1.96 16.21 -4.29
C SER A 29 3.09 15.76 -5.23
N LEU A 30 4.29 16.32 -5.06
CA LEU A 30 5.45 15.97 -5.89
C LEU A 30 5.84 14.50 -5.67
N VAL A 31 5.92 14.08 -4.41
CA VAL A 31 6.18 12.68 -4.05
C VAL A 31 5.10 11.76 -4.62
N GLY A 32 3.83 12.14 -4.51
CA GLY A 32 2.71 11.38 -5.06
C GLY A 32 2.77 11.22 -6.58
N ILE A 33 3.10 12.29 -7.30
CA ILE A 33 3.27 12.26 -8.76
C ILE A 33 4.42 11.32 -9.15
N ILE A 34 5.58 11.48 -8.52
CA ILE A 34 6.77 10.66 -8.79
C ILE A 34 6.46 9.18 -8.48
N ALA A 35 5.90 8.90 -7.31
CA ALA A 35 5.56 7.54 -6.90
C ALA A 35 4.55 6.90 -7.86
N THR A 36 3.48 7.62 -8.22
CA THR A 36 2.45 7.10 -9.14
C THR A 36 3.03 6.83 -10.53
N HIS A 37 3.98 7.65 -10.99
CA HIS A 37 4.67 7.43 -12.25
C HIS A 37 5.47 6.12 -12.23
N PHE A 38 6.29 5.90 -11.20
CA PHE A 38 7.07 4.66 -11.05
C PHE A 38 6.22 3.41 -10.84
N LEU A 39 5.01 3.56 -10.29
CA LEU A 39 4.07 2.46 -10.09
C LEU A 39 3.19 2.16 -11.32
N GLY A 40 3.45 2.80 -12.46
CA GLY A 40 2.71 2.57 -13.71
C GLY A 40 1.28 3.11 -13.72
N GLY A 41 1.00 4.16 -12.94
CA GLY A 41 -0.29 4.85 -12.91
C GLY A 41 -1.21 4.47 -11.74
N TRP A 42 -2.30 5.23 -11.60
CA TRP A 42 -3.26 5.13 -10.48
C TRP A 42 -4.56 4.42 -10.86
N ASP A 43 -4.45 3.17 -11.30
CA ASP A 43 -5.58 2.35 -11.70
C ASP A 43 -6.24 1.59 -10.53
N THR A 44 -7.32 0.88 -10.82
CA THR A 44 -8.09 0.13 -9.81
C THR A 44 -7.26 -0.97 -9.16
N ALA A 45 -6.36 -1.63 -9.89
CA ALA A 45 -5.51 -2.67 -9.34
C ALA A 45 -4.59 -2.11 -8.25
N LEU A 46 -3.91 -0.99 -8.53
CA LEU A 46 -3.05 -0.32 -7.54
C LEU A 46 -3.85 0.24 -6.36
N LYS A 47 -5.06 0.79 -6.60
CA LYS A 47 -5.95 1.24 -5.51
C LYS A 47 -6.30 0.11 -4.55
N VAL A 48 -6.73 -1.05 -5.07
CA VAL A 48 -7.05 -2.24 -4.25
C VAL A 48 -5.85 -2.64 -3.42
N MET A 49 -4.67 -2.68 -4.04
CA MET A 49 -3.42 -3.01 -3.36
C MET A 49 -3.11 -2.07 -2.19
N VAL A 50 -3.20 -0.76 -2.41
CA VAL A 50 -2.98 0.25 -1.36
C VAL A 50 -4.02 0.13 -0.24
N TYR A 51 -5.30 -0.07 -0.59
CA TYR A 51 -6.34 -0.26 0.42
C TYR A 51 -6.09 -1.51 1.27
N LEU A 52 -5.66 -2.62 0.66
CA LEU A 52 -5.29 -3.84 1.39
C LEU A 52 -4.09 -3.61 2.31
N MET A 53 -3.04 -2.93 1.84
CA MET A 53 -1.89 -2.60 2.67
C MET A 53 -2.27 -1.77 3.90
N VAL A 54 -3.14 -0.77 3.72
CA VAL A 54 -3.63 0.10 4.80
C VAL A 54 -4.53 -0.69 5.76
N ALA A 55 -5.46 -1.49 5.23
CA ALA A 55 -6.34 -2.33 6.04
C ALA A 55 -5.53 -3.35 6.86
N ASP A 56 -4.51 -3.96 6.26
CA ASP A 56 -3.62 -4.89 6.95
C ASP A 56 -2.84 -4.19 8.08
N TYR A 57 -2.26 -3.02 7.80
CA TYR A 57 -1.50 -2.29 8.81
C TYR A 57 -2.38 -1.87 10.01
N ILE A 58 -3.59 -1.36 9.73
CA ILE A 58 -4.53 -0.96 10.78
C ILE A 58 -5.02 -2.18 11.56
N SER A 59 -5.47 -3.23 10.87
CA SER A 59 -5.98 -4.44 11.52
C SER A 59 -4.90 -5.16 12.35
N GLY A 60 -3.66 -5.23 11.85
CA GLY A 60 -2.52 -5.80 12.58
C GLY A 60 -2.15 -4.97 13.80
N LEU A 61 -2.16 -3.63 13.70
CA LEU A 61 -1.95 -2.75 14.84
C LEU A 61 -3.04 -2.94 15.90
N LEU A 62 -4.31 -2.94 15.50
CA LEU A 62 -5.43 -3.16 16.42
C LEU A 62 -5.36 -4.55 17.06
N GLY A 63 -4.98 -5.57 16.30
CA GLY A 63 -4.74 -6.93 16.80
C GLY A 63 -3.68 -6.94 17.89
N ALA A 64 -2.52 -6.32 17.62
CA ALA A 64 -1.42 -6.21 18.58
C ALA A 64 -1.79 -5.41 19.83
N ILE A 65 -2.64 -4.38 19.71
CA ILE A 65 -3.18 -3.64 20.86
C ILE A 65 -4.08 -4.55 21.70
N LYS A 66 -5.00 -5.28 21.06
CA LYS A 66 -5.92 -6.20 21.74
C LYS A 66 -5.18 -7.31 22.50
N THR A 67 -4.10 -7.83 21.92
CA THR A 67 -3.25 -8.86 22.55
C THR A 67 -2.17 -8.29 23.48
N LYS A 68 -2.04 -6.96 23.59
CA LYS A 68 -0.99 -6.26 24.34
C LYS A 68 0.43 -6.64 23.91
N THR A 69 0.62 -6.93 22.62
CA THR A 69 1.90 -7.32 22.01
C THR A 69 2.41 -6.28 21.02
N VAL A 70 2.09 -5.00 21.24
CA VAL A 70 2.56 -3.91 20.37
C VAL A 70 4.08 -3.82 20.46
N ASN A 71 4.73 -3.96 19.30
CA ASN A 71 6.18 -3.85 19.17
C ASN A 71 6.50 -2.92 17.98
N SER A 72 7.21 -1.83 18.26
CA SER A 72 7.56 -0.81 17.25
C SER A 72 8.50 -1.34 16.17
N GLU A 73 9.40 -2.26 16.50
CA GLU A 73 10.30 -2.91 15.56
C GLU A 73 9.51 -3.78 14.58
N VAL A 74 8.55 -4.56 15.08
CA VAL A 74 7.65 -5.36 14.23
C VAL A 74 6.83 -4.47 13.29
N MET A 75 6.32 -3.34 13.79
CA MET A 75 5.58 -2.37 12.97
C MET A 75 6.47 -1.71 11.92
N PHE A 76 7.70 -1.34 12.27
CA PHE A 76 8.67 -0.73 11.37
C PHE A 76 9.05 -1.68 10.23
N TRP A 77 9.39 -2.93 10.55
CA TRP A 77 9.64 -3.96 9.54
C TRP A 77 8.39 -4.33 8.74
N GLY A 78 7.19 -4.21 9.32
CA GLY A 78 5.93 -4.28 8.58
C GLY A 78 5.82 -3.21 7.49
N GLY A 79 6.15 -1.96 7.83
CA GLY A 79 6.19 -0.85 6.88
C GLY A 79 7.24 -1.04 5.79
N ILE A 80 8.47 -1.42 6.15
CA ILE A 80 9.55 -1.71 5.18
C ILE A 80 9.11 -2.79 4.19
N ARG A 81 8.49 -3.89 4.66
CA ARG A 81 8.00 -4.95 3.77
C ARG A 81 7.01 -4.43 2.74
N LYS A 82 6.08 -3.54 3.12
CA LYS A 82 5.13 -2.92 2.19
C LYS A 82 5.82 -1.99 1.19
N ALA A 83 6.82 -1.22 1.63
CA ALA A 83 7.63 -0.39 0.74
C ALA A 83 8.42 -1.23 -0.29
N ILE A 84 8.99 -2.36 0.14
CA ILE A 84 9.64 -3.32 -0.76
C ILE A 84 8.66 -3.85 -1.80
N VAL A 85 7.43 -4.21 -1.40
CA VAL A 85 6.40 -4.68 -2.34
C VAL A 85 6.05 -3.61 -3.37
N LEU A 86 5.92 -2.34 -2.98
CA LEU A 86 5.75 -1.23 -3.93
C LEU A 86 6.96 -1.09 -4.87
N GLY A 87 8.18 -1.34 -4.37
CA GLY A 87 9.38 -1.42 -5.20
C GLY A 87 9.33 -2.57 -6.22
N VAL A 88 8.82 -3.74 -5.84
CA VAL A 88 8.62 -4.88 -6.76
C VAL A 88 7.58 -4.55 -7.83
N ILE A 89 6.52 -3.81 -7.49
CA ILE A 89 5.55 -3.30 -8.47
C ILE A 89 6.20 -2.32 -9.45
N ALA A 90 7.06 -1.42 -8.96
CA ALA A 90 7.80 -0.51 -9.85
C ALA A 90 8.75 -1.28 -10.79
N LEU A 91 9.40 -2.34 -10.30
CA LEU A 91 10.22 -3.20 -11.15
C LEU A 91 9.40 -3.93 -12.21
N SER A 92 8.19 -4.38 -11.90
CA SER A 92 7.34 -5.05 -12.88
C SER A 92 6.79 -4.13 -13.97
N VAL A 93 6.65 -2.82 -13.69
CA VAL A 93 6.40 -1.80 -14.72
C VAL A 93 7.54 -1.79 -15.75
N LEU A 94 8.79 -1.79 -15.28
CA LEU A 94 9.96 -1.82 -16.17
C LEU A 94 10.03 -3.14 -16.96
N LEU A 95 9.57 -4.25 -16.39
CA LEU A 95 9.47 -5.52 -17.11
C LEU A 95 8.39 -5.48 -18.21
N ASP A 96 7.24 -4.85 -17.94
CA ASP A 96 6.19 -4.65 -18.94
C ASP A 96 6.66 -3.78 -20.12
N GLU A 97 7.45 -2.75 -19.83
CA GLU A 97 8.10 -1.92 -20.85
C GLU A 97 9.14 -2.73 -21.66
N PHE A 98 9.92 -3.57 -20.99
CA PHE A 98 10.98 -4.35 -21.62
C PHE A 98 10.47 -5.52 -22.48
N VAL A 99 9.43 -6.22 -22.03
CA VAL A 99 8.98 -7.50 -22.62
C VAL A 99 7.66 -7.38 -23.37
N SER A 100 6.71 -6.62 -22.82
CA SER A 100 5.30 -6.66 -23.25
C SER A 100 4.87 -5.44 -24.06
N GLY A 101 5.82 -4.60 -24.48
CA GLY A 101 5.55 -3.43 -25.32
C GLY A 101 4.55 -2.46 -24.68
N GLN A 102 4.66 -2.24 -23.36
CA GLN A 102 3.79 -1.40 -22.51
C GLN A 102 2.44 -2.02 -22.09
N SER A 103 2.14 -3.26 -22.47
CA SER A 103 0.98 -3.96 -21.88
C SER A 103 1.29 -4.37 -20.42
N PRO A 104 0.45 -4.03 -19.42
CA PRO A 104 0.78 -4.18 -18.00
C PRO A 104 0.58 -5.61 -17.46
N VAL A 105 1.19 -6.61 -18.10
CA VAL A 105 1.00 -8.03 -17.76
C VAL A 105 1.67 -8.38 -16.42
N PHE A 106 2.97 -8.10 -16.29
CA PHE A 106 3.76 -8.37 -15.10
C PHE A 106 3.31 -7.52 -13.92
N ARG A 107 3.03 -6.24 -14.15
CA ARG A 107 2.50 -5.33 -13.12
C ARG A 107 1.22 -5.87 -12.52
N THR A 108 0.24 -6.24 -13.35
CA THR A 108 -1.03 -6.77 -12.86
C THR A 108 -0.85 -8.07 -12.11
N LEU A 109 -0.02 -9.00 -12.61
CA LEU A 109 0.26 -10.26 -11.92
C LEU A 109 0.90 -10.06 -10.54
N VAL A 110 1.91 -9.19 -10.45
CA VAL A 110 2.58 -8.87 -9.19
C VAL A 110 1.60 -8.23 -8.20
N ILE A 111 0.78 -7.27 -8.66
CA ILE A 111 -0.23 -6.64 -7.82
C ILE A 111 -1.22 -7.69 -7.31
N TYR A 112 -1.72 -8.60 -8.14
CA TYR A 112 -2.70 -9.61 -7.73
C TYR A 112 -2.11 -10.61 -6.74
N PHE A 113 -0.86 -11.05 -6.96
CA PHE A 113 -0.16 -11.94 -6.04
C PHE A 113 -0.04 -11.32 -4.64
N TYR A 114 0.44 -10.08 -4.56
CA TYR A 114 0.61 -9.42 -3.27
C TYR A 114 -0.73 -8.95 -2.67
N ALA A 115 -1.73 -8.61 -3.48
CA ALA A 115 -3.08 -8.35 -2.98
C ALA A 115 -3.66 -9.59 -2.29
N GLY A 116 -3.44 -10.79 -2.84
CA GLY A 116 -3.81 -12.04 -2.18
C GLY A 116 -3.10 -12.20 -0.82
N ARG A 117 -1.79 -11.94 -0.77
CA ARG A 117 -1.00 -11.99 0.47
C ARG A 117 -1.50 -11.00 1.54
N GLU A 118 -1.70 -9.74 1.17
CA GLU A 118 -2.19 -8.71 2.09
C GLU A 118 -3.63 -9.03 2.53
N GLY A 119 -4.46 -9.54 1.62
CA GLY A 119 -5.81 -10.02 1.94
C GLY A 119 -5.83 -11.15 2.96
N LEU A 120 -4.96 -12.15 2.84
CA LEU A 120 -4.82 -13.22 3.83
C LEU A 120 -4.41 -12.67 5.20
N SER A 121 -3.46 -11.73 5.24
CA SER A 121 -3.00 -11.07 6.46
C SER A 121 -4.12 -10.26 7.14
N VAL A 122 -4.93 -9.54 6.36
CA VAL A 122 -6.14 -8.86 6.87
C VAL A 122 -7.10 -9.86 7.51
N ILE A 123 -7.41 -10.97 6.83
CA ILE A 123 -8.34 -11.97 7.34
C ILE A 123 -7.82 -12.58 8.66
N GLU A 124 -6.53 -12.86 8.75
CA GLU A 124 -5.91 -13.33 10.00
C GLU A 124 -6.10 -12.31 11.13
N ASN A 125 -5.80 -11.03 10.88
CA ASN A 125 -5.97 -9.96 11.87
C ASN A 125 -7.44 -9.77 12.28
N LEU A 126 -8.39 -9.92 11.36
CA LEU A 126 -9.82 -9.90 11.67
C LEU A 126 -10.21 -11.03 12.65
N GLY A 127 -9.64 -12.22 12.48
CA GLY A 127 -9.80 -13.33 13.41
C GLY A 127 -9.29 -13.00 14.82
N ILE A 128 -8.10 -12.40 14.94
CA ILE A 128 -7.54 -11.93 16.22
C ILE A 128 -8.46 -10.87 16.86
N LEU A 129 -9.00 -9.97 16.05
CA LEU A 129 -9.95 -8.94 16.49
C LEU A 129 -11.31 -9.51 16.90
N GLY A 130 -11.62 -10.77 16.60
CA GLY A 130 -12.87 -11.43 16.97
C GLY A 130 -14.00 -11.17 15.99
N VAL A 131 -13.68 -10.76 14.76
CA VAL A 131 -14.67 -10.68 13.68
C VAL A 131 -15.03 -12.10 13.27
N PRO A 132 -16.33 -12.47 13.23
CA PRO A 132 -16.74 -13.83 12.91
C PRO A 132 -16.34 -14.18 11.47
N LEU A 133 -15.52 -15.22 11.32
CA LEU A 133 -15.09 -15.76 10.02
C LEU A 133 -15.83 -17.07 9.73
N PRO A 134 -16.18 -17.36 8.46
CA PRO A 134 -16.72 -18.66 8.07
C PRO A 134 -15.75 -19.80 8.42
N GLY A 135 -16.27 -20.93 8.90
CA GLY A 135 -15.42 -22.06 9.34
C GLY A 135 -14.45 -22.57 8.27
N VAL A 136 -14.82 -22.49 6.99
CA VAL A 136 -13.95 -22.85 5.86
C VAL A 136 -12.69 -21.97 5.78
N ILE A 137 -12.83 -20.67 6.06
CA ILE A 137 -11.71 -19.71 6.05
C ILE A 137 -10.79 -19.98 7.24
N THR A 138 -11.35 -20.20 8.43
CA THR A 138 -10.57 -20.51 9.63
C THR A 138 -9.76 -21.79 9.45
N GLN A 139 -10.39 -22.87 8.96
CA GLN A 139 -9.72 -24.13 8.68
C GLN A 139 -8.60 -23.99 7.64
N PHE A 140 -8.83 -23.19 6.60
CA PHE A 140 -7.81 -22.93 5.59
C PHE A 140 -6.61 -22.19 6.19
N LEU A 141 -6.84 -21.16 7.02
CA LEU A 141 -5.76 -20.43 7.69
C LEU A 141 -4.98 -21.32 8.67
N GLU A 142 -5.65 -22.20 9.42
CA GLU A 142 -5.01 -23.18 10.31
C GLU A 142 -4.08 -24.13 9.53
N GLN A 143 -4.55 -24.69 8.40
CA GLN A 143 -3.73 -25.55 7.55
C GLN A 143 -2.51 -24.82 6.95
N LEU A 144 -2.65 -23.54 6.64
CA LEU A 144 -1.51 -22.74 6.15
C LEU A 144 -0.45 -22.54 7.25
N LYS A 145 -0.87 -22.36 8.52
CA LYS A 145 0.07 -22.28 9.65
C LYS A 145 0.80 -23.59 9.88
N GLU A 146 0.09 -24.70 9.88
CA GLU A 146 0.69 -26.04 10.05
C GLU A 146 1.71 -26.38 8.95
N LYS A 147 1.43 -25.96 7.71
CA LYS A 147 2.37 -26.15 6.58
C LYS A 147 3.54 -25.17 6.58
N GLY A 148 3.39 -23.98 7.18
CA GLY A 148 4.44 -22.98 7.28
C GLY A 148 5.49 -23.27 8.37
N ASP A 149 5.09 -23.95 9.44
CA ASP A 149 5.98 -24.37 10.54
C ASP A 149 6.66 -25.73 10.31
N GLY A 150 6.24 -26.46 9.29
CA GLY A 150 6.86 -27.72 8.86
C GLY A 150 7.95 -27.49 7.82
N LYS A 151 9.17 -27.16 8.28
CA LYS A 151 10.46 -27.18 7.55
C LYS A 151 10.44 -26.91 6.04
#